data_AF-A0A0N8W9D9-F1
#
_entry.id   AF-A0A0N8W9D9-F1
#
_cell.length_a   1.000
_cell.length_b   1.000
_cell.length_c   1.000
_cell.angle_alpha   90.00
_cell.angle_beta   90.00
_cell.angle_gamma   90.00
#
_symmetry.space_group_name_H-M   'P 1'
#
loop_
_entity.id
_entity.type
_entity.pdbx_description
1 polymer ?
#
loop_
_entity_poly.entity_id
_entity_poly.type
_entity_poly.pdbx_seq_one_letter_code
_entity_poly.pdbx_strand_id
1 'polypeptide(L)'
;MKAADNTIDNSNKHRFSKKFFYIAVHLPLIGLFCILGFYIYSFNLTFLLLYIFFALISILFQSYCCAFQECPYIGFPSFCPGIGGFLILSSYLALFVKKLPKSKLWFNLSASIAGLSAFVFVIYPVFFLIKLNLLSPLLYLLLTLVYIISFFSLICPGCAIVKICPGGVFSRKIRKCDNL
;
A
#
# COMPACT_ATOMS: atom_id res chain seq x y z
N MET A 1 -3.74 6.41 25.68
CA MET A 1 -2.71 6.89 24.73
C MET A 1 -2.86 8.39 24.68
N LYS A 2 -1.85 9.15 25.11
CA LYS A 2 -1.78 10.58 24.81
C LYS A 2 -2.05 10.70 23.31
N ALA A 3 -3.00 11.56 22.92
CA ALA A 3 -3.07 12.05 21.55
C ALA A 3 -1.62 12.30 21.14
N ALA A 4 -1.15 11.61 20.09
CA ALA A 4 0.22 11.77 19.63
C ALA A 4 0.49 13.27 19.58
N ASP A 5 1.55 13.71 20.25
CA ASP A 5 1.89 15.12 20.38
C ASP A 5 1.85 15.74 18.98
N ASN A 6 0.78 16.51 18.73
CA ASN A 6 0.22 16.79 17.41
C ASN A 6 0.97 17.93 16.73
N THR A 7 2.25 18.10 17.04
CA THR A 7 3.15 18.86 16.18
C THR A 7 3.43 18.03 14.95
N ILE A 8 2.41 17.91 14.08
CA ILE A 8 2.60 17.73 12.66
C ILE A 8 3.53 18.88 12.28
N ASP A 9 4.80 18.56 12.07
CA ASP A 9 5.84 19.51 11.69
C ASP A 9 5.43 20.14 10.35
N ASN A 10 4.78 21.30 10.45
CA ASN A 10 4.26 22.06 9.32
C ASN A 10 5.40 22.52 8.37
N SER A 11 6.66 22.45 8.81
CA SER A 11 7.82 22.74 7.94
C SER A 11 7.97 21.74 6.79
N ASN A 12 7.36 20.55 6.89
CA ASN A 12 7.41 19.52 5.85
C ASN A 12 6.19 19.50 4.91
N LYS A 13 5.20 20.40 5.09
CA LYS A 13 3.99 20.44 4.25
C LYS A 13 4.30 20.73 2.76
N HIS A 14 5.45 21.32 2.47
CA HIS A 14 5.95 21.59 1.10
C HIS A 14 6.78 20.45 0.47
N ARG A 15 7.09 19.37 1.20
CA ARG A 15 8.08 18.37 0.72
C ARG A 15 7.53 17.28 -0.21
N PHE A 16 6.21 17.25 -0.44
CA PHE A 16 5.59 16.37 -1.44
C PHE A 16 5.28 17.09 -2.77
N SER A 17 6.26 17.84 -3.29
CA SER A 17 6.26 18.28 -4.70
C SER A 17 6.44 17.11 -5.68
N LYS A 18 6.86 15.92 -5.20
CA LYS A 18 7.13 14.73 -6.03
C LYS A 18 5.88 13.88 -6.36
N LYS A 19 4.73 14.51 -6.60
CA LYS A 19 3.51 13.79 -7.05
C LYS A 19 3.75 12.99 -8.32
N PHE A 20 4.53 13.56 -9.24
CA PHE A 20 4.91 12.90 -10.49
C PHE A 20 5.73 11.64 -10.22
N PHE A 21 6.74 11.71 -9.33
CA PHE A 21 7.56 10.55 -8.97
C PHE A 21 6.72 9.42 -8.36
N TYR A 22 5.76 9.79 -7.51
CA TYR A 22 4.84 8.83 -6.92
C TYR A 22 4.02 8.08 -7.99
N ILE A 23 3.37 8.83 -8.88
CA ILE A 23 2.59 8.27 -9.98
C ILE A 23 3.49 7.44 -10.90
N ALA A 24 4.69 7.92 -11.24
CA ALA A 24 5.64 7.22 -12.10
C ALA A 24 6.09 5.87 -11.53
N VAL A 25 6.24 5.76 -10.20
CA VAL A 25 6.60 4.49 -9.53
C VAL A 25 5.40 3.55 -9.44
N HIS A 26 4.17 4.07 -9.31
CA HIS A 26 2.96 3.27 -9.11
C HIS A 26 2.30 2.81 -10.42
N LEU A 27 2.39 3.62 -11.48
CA LEU A 27 1.73 3.34 -12.76
C LEU A 27 2.19 2.01 -13.40
N PRO A 28 3.49 1.67 -13.44
CA PRO A 28 3.94 0.38 -13.96
C PRO A 28 3.35 -0.81 -13.20
N LEU A 29 3.19 -0.67 -11.90
CA LEU A 29 2.64 -1.72 -11.04
C LEU A 29 1.14 -1.90 -11.22
N ILE A 30 0.39 -0.79 -11.34
CA ILE A 30 -1.03 -0.84 -11.68
C ILE A 30 -1.20 -1.54 -13.04
N GLY A 31 -0.36 -1.18 -14.02
CA GLY A 31 -0.32 -1.86 -15.33
C GLY A 31 -0.06 -3.36 -15.19
N LEU A 32 0.94 -3.75 -14.38
CA LEU A 32 1.24 -5.15 -14.10
C LEU A 32 0.02 -5.89 -13.52
N PHE A 33 -0.68 -5.31 -12.55
CA PHE A 33 -1.89 -5.94 -11.98
C PHE A 33 -3.06 -6.01 -12.95
N CYS A 34 -3.25 -5.00 -13.81
CA CYS A 34 -4.25 -5.05 -14.86
C CYS A 34 -3.96 -6.17 -15.87
N ILE A 35 -2.69 -6.33 -16.28
CA ILE A 35 -2.25 -7.41 -17.16
C ILE A 35 -2.49 -8.77 -16.49
N LEU A 36 -2.11 -8.92 -15.21
CA LEU A 36 -2.35 -10.15 -14.45
C LEU A 36 -3.85 -10.45 -14.28
N GLY A 37 -4.67 -9.43 -14.04
CA GLY A 37 -6.13 -9.57 -13.98
C GLY A 37 -6.69 -10.09 -15.30
N PHE A 38 -6.28 -9.49 -16.43
CA PHE A 38 -6.69 -9.95 -17.76
C PHE A 38 -6.21 -11.37 -18.07
N TYR A 39 -5.00 -11.73 -17.65
CA TYR A 39 -4.49 -13.10 -17.77
C TYR A 39 -5.27 -14.10 -16.90
N ILE A 40 -5.59 -13.76 -15.65
CA ILE A 40 -6.40 -14.62 -14.78
C ILE A 40 -7.82 -14.79 -15.33
N TYR A 41 -8.39 -13.73 -15.93
CA TYR A 41 -9.69 -13.76 -16.58
C TYR A 41 -9.78 -14.81 -17.69
N SER A 42 -8.70 -15.05 -18.44
CA SER A 42 -8.71 -16.05 -19.51
C SER A 42 -8.86 -17.49 -19.01
N PHE A 43 -8.64 -17.75 -17.71
CA PHE A 43 -8.91 -19.06 -17.10
C PHE A 43 -10.35 -19.19 -16.61
N ASN A 44 -10.82 -18.22 -15.83
CA ASN A 44 -12.17 -18.20 -15.29
C ASN A 44 -12.53 -16.83 -14.69
N LEU A 45 -13.76 -16.36 -14.93
CA LEU A 45 -14.27 -15.12 -14.33
C LEU A 45 -14.25 -15.15 -12.80
N THR A 46 -14.54 -16.30 -12.17
CA THR A 46 -14.53 -16.44 -10.70
C THR A 46 -13.15 -16.16 -10.10
N PHE A 47 -12.07 -16.56 -10.78
CA PHE A 47 -10.70 -16.29 -10.32
C PHE A 47 -10.36 -14.80 -10.41
N LEU A 48 -10.82 -14.11 -11.45
CA LEU A 48 -10.71 -12.65 -11.54
C LEU A 48 -11.47 -11.97 -10.40
N LEU A 49 -12.70 -12.40 -10.11
CA LEU A 49 -13.50 -11.83 -9.03
C LEU A 49 -12.83 -12.02 -7.68
N LEU A 50 -12.25 -13.19 -7.40
CA LEU A 50 -11.46 -13.42 -6.19
C LEU A 50 -10.22 -12.52 -6.13
N TYR A 51 -9.50 -12.35 -7.24
CA TYR A 51 -8.35 -11.46 -7.33
C TYR A 51 -8.72 -10.00 -6.99
N ILE A 52 -9.79 -9.49 -7.60
CA ILE A 52 -10.32 -8.14 -7.32
C ILE A 52 -10.82 -8.04 -5.87
N PHE A 53 -11.48 -9.07 -5.36
CA PHE A 53 -12.00 -9.10 -3.99
C PHE A 53 -10.90 -8.90 -2.94
N PHE A 54 -9.77 -9.62 -3.06
CA PHE A 54 -8.64 -9.44 -2.15
C PHE A 54 -8.01 -8.05 -2.25
N ALA A 55 -7.93 -7.48 -3.46
CA ALA A 55 -7.50 -6.09 -3.64
C ALA A 55 -8.44 -5.12 -2.91
N LEU A 56 -9.75 -5.26 -3.09
CA LEU A 56 -10.75 -4.37 -2.48
C LEU A 56 -10.74 -4.45 -0.95
N ILE A 57 -10.64 -5.65 -0.37
CA ILE A 57 -10.47 -5.82 1.08
C ILE A 57 -9.23 -5.05 1.55
N SER A 58 -8.09 -5.23 0.89
CA SER A 58 -6.87 -4.52 1.28
C SER A 58 -7.05 -3.00 1.21
N ILE A 59 -7.67 -2.48 0.14
CA ILE A 59 -7.98 -1.05 -0.03
C ILE A 59 -8.86 -0.53 1.11
N LEU A 60 -9.94 -1.24 1.43
CA LEU A 60 -10.94 -0.84 2.43
C LEU A 60 -10.32 -0.77 3.83
N PHE A 61 -9.67 -1.84 4.27
CA PHE A 61 -9.10 -1.88 5.62
C PHE A 61 -7.88 -0.97 5.77
N GLN A 62 -7.07 -0.82 4.72
CA GLN A 62 -6.00 0.18 4.71
C GLN A 62 -6.55 1.61 4.84
N SER A 63 -7.69 1.90 4.21
CA SER A 63 -8.33 3.22 4.32
C SER A 63 -8.70 3.57 5.77
N TYR A 64 -9.18 2.58 6.54
CA TYR A 64 -9.46 2.75 7.97
C TYR A 64 -8.17 3.06 8.75
N CYS A 65 -7.07 2.36 8.48
CA CYS A 65 -5.79 2.64 9.10
C CYS A 65 -5.30 4.07 8.83
N CYS A 66 -5.42 4.53 7.58
CA CYS A 66 -5.07 5.91 7.20
C CYS A 66 -5.92 6.95 7.94
N ALA A 67 -7.23 6.72 8.03
CA ALA A 67 -8.16 7.59 8.76
C ALA A 67 -7.91 7.59 10.28
N PHE A 68 -7.62 6.42 10.86
CA PHE A 68 -7.29 6.27 12.28
C PHE A 68 -6.04 7.08 12.65
N GLN A 69 -5.00 7.01 11.82
CA GLN A 69 -3.72 7.71 12.00
C GLN A 69 -3.76 9.19 11.60
N GLU A 70 -4.92 9.72 11.19
CA GLU A 70 -5.08 11.12 10.78
C GLU A 70 -4.11 11.53 9.68
N CYS A 71 -3.90 10.64 8.70
CA CYS A 71 -2.94 10.88 7.65
C CYS A 71 -3.24 12.22 6.93
N PRO A 72 -2.27 13.15 6.82
CA PRO A 72 -2.48 14.45 6.20
C PRO A 72 -2.66 14.36 4.68
N TYR A 73 -2.49 13.17 4.11
CA TYR A 73 -2.57 12.91 2.67
C TYR A 73 -3.87 12.20 2.24
N ILE A 74 -4.94 12.31 3.05
CA ILE A 74 -6.26 11.78 2.72
C ILE A 74 -6.97 12.70 1.71
N GLY A 75 -7.49 12.12 0.62
CA GLY A 75 -8.24 12.83 -0.42
C GLY A 75 -7.40 13.56 -1.46
N PHE A 76 -8.02 13.94 -2.58
CA PHE A 76 -7.36 14.64 -3.68
C PHE A 76 -6.95 16.08 -3.27
N PRO A 77 -5.76 16.58 -3.66
CA PRO A 77 -4.77 16.01 -4.59
C PRO A 77 -3.58 15.33 -3.89
N SER A 78 -3.77 14.87 -2.65
CA SER A 78 -2.76 14.18 -1.85
C SER A 78 -3.01 12.66 -1.84
N PHE A 79 -1.95 11.86 -1.72
CA PHE A 79 -2.07 10.42 -1.72
C PHE A 79 -1.22 9.82 -0.61
N CYS A 80 -1.86 9.09 0.28
CA CYS A 80 -1.18 8.18 1.18
C CYS A 80 -0.98 6.85 0.43
N PRO A 81 0.25 6.48 0.10
CA PRO A 81 0.47 5.09 -0.25
C PRO A 81 0.17 4.24 0.96
N GLY A 82 -0.69 3.24 0.78
CA GLY A 82 -0.79 2.14 1.73
C GLY A 82 0.54 1.41 1.89
N ILE A 83 0.57 0.39 2.74
CA ILE A 83 1.73 -0.50 2.84
C ILE A 83 1.97 -1.11 1.46
N GLY A 84 3.15 -0.84 0.88
CA GLY A 84 3.51 -1.25 -0.48
C GLY A 84 2.88 -0.43 -1.60
N GLY A 85 2.28 0.73 -1.34
CA GLY A 85 1.83 1.65 -2.40
C GLY A 85 0.70 1.17 -3.31
N PHE A 86 0.21 -0.06 -3.17
CA PHE A 86 -0.76 -0.68 -4.07
C PHE A 86 -2.16 0.00 -4.12
N LEU A 87 -2.40 1.04 -3.30
CA LEU A 87 -3.74 1.41 -2.86
C LEU A 87 -3.99 2.93 -2.93
N ILE A 88 -3.78 3.57 -4.08
CA ILE A 88 -4.16 5.00 -4.28
C ILE A 88 -5.62 5.22 -3.85
N LEU A 89 -6.49 4.27 -4.20
CA LEU A 89 -7.91 4.31 -3.89
C LEU A 89 -8.20 4.34 -2.38
N SER A 90 -7.35 3.73 -1.55
CA SER A 90 -7.51 3.74 -0.08
C SER A 90 -7.48 5.14 0.52
N SER A 91 -6.70 6.06 -0.08
CA SER A 91 -6.64 7.46 0.37
C SER A 91 -7.94 8.21 0.13
N TYR A 92 -8.66 7.84 -0.92
CA TYR A 92 -9.98 8.40 -1.21
C TYR A 92 -11.03 7.80 -0.29
N LEU A 93 -11.04 6.47 -0.12
CA LEU A 93 -11.97 5.82 0.79
C LEU A 93 -11.81 6.28 2.24
N ALA A 94 -10.59 6.68 2.62
CA ALA A 94 -10.29 7.23 3.94
C ALA A 94 -11.15 8.46 4.28
N LEU A 95 -11.65 9.22 3.29
CA LEU A 95 -12.58 10.33 3.51
C LEU A 95 -13.91 9.87 4.11
N PHE A 96 -14.41 8.71 3.67
CA PHE A 96 -15.70 8.17 4.12
C PHE A 96 -15.57 7.50 5.48
N VAL A 97 -14.48 6.76 5.70
CA VAL A 97 -14.24 6.04 6.96
C VAL A 97 -13.71 6.93 8.08
N LYS A 98 -13.34 8.19 7.80
CA LYS A 98 -12.90 9.17 8.83
C LYS A 98 -13.94 9.43 9.91
N LYS A 99 -15.22 9.25 9.60
CA LYS A 99 -16.34 9.42 10.55
C LYS A 99 -16.55 8.22 11.47
N LEU A 100 -15.90 7.09 11.21
CA LEU A 100 -16.05 5.89 12.02
C LEU A 100 -15.36 6.04 13.39
N PRO A 101 -15.89 5.40 14.44
CA PRO A 101 -15.27 5.42 15.76
C PRO A 101 -13.86 4.82 15.71
N LYS A 102 -12.92 5.53 16.35
CA LYS A 102 -11.52 5.12 16.41
C LYS A 102 -11.31 4.20 17.62
N SER A 103 -10.89 2.98 17.35
CA SER A 103 -10.50 2.03 18.40
C SER A 103 -9.19 1.33 18.02
N LYS A 104 -8.32 1.14 19.01
CA LYS A 104 -7.03 0.45 18.82
C LYS A 104 -7.21 -1.00 18.38
N LEU A 105 -8.23 -1.67 18.91
CA LEU A 105 -8.57 -3.04 18.52
C LEU A 105 -8.93 -3.11 17.03
N TRP A 106 -9.83 -2.23 16.60
CA TRP A 106 -10.26 -2.13 15.19
C TRP A 106 -9.10 -1.73 14.26
N PHE A 107 -8.22 -0.84 14.72
CA PHE A 107 -7.02 -0.48 13.98
C PHE A 107 -6.10 -1.68 13.75
N ASN A 108 -5.79 -2.42 14.81
CA ASN A 108 -4.92 -3.60 14.72
C ASN A 108 -5.54 -4.69 13.83
N LEU A 109 -6.84 -4.95 14.01
CA LEU A 109 -7.56 -5.91 13.19
C LEU A 109 -7.57 -5.50 11.71
N SER A 110 -7.85 -4.23 11.43
CA SER A 110 -7.83 -3.69 10.06
C SER A 110 -6.46 -3.78 9.44
N ALA A 111 -5.40 -3.45 10.18
CA ALA A 111 -4.03 -3.54 9.70
C ALA A 111 -3.66 -4.99 9.36
N SER A 112 -4.03 -5.95 10.21
CA SER A 112 -3.78 -7.38 9.95
C SER A 112 -4.56 -7.89 8.74
N ILE A 113 -5.84 -7.54 8.61
CA ILE A 113 -6.67 -7.94 7.46
C ILE A 113 -6.14 -7.30 6.17
N ALA A 114 -5.79 -6.01 6.19
CA ALA A 114 -5.22 -5.32 5.04
C ALA A 114 -3.89 -5.95 4.59
N GLY A 115 -3.02 -6.30 5.54
CA GLY A 115 -1.75 -6.96 5.26
C GLY A 115 -1.92 -8.37 4.71
N LEU A 116 -2.79 -9.19 5.33
CA LEU A 116 -3.07 -10.55 4.87
C LEU A 116 -3.71 -10.56 3.48
N SER A 117 -4.70 -9.70 3.23
CA SER A 117 -5.34 -9.58 1.92
C SER A 117 -4.38 -9.05 0.85
N ALA A 118 -3.51 -8.09 1.17
CA ALA A 118 -2.44 -7.66 0.26
C ALA A 118 -1.47 -8.80 -0.06
N PHE A 119 -1.09 -9.60 0.94
CA PHE A 119 -0.22 -10.76 0.74
C PHE A 119 -0.86 -11.79 -0.19
N VAL A 120 -2.14 -12.14 0.05
CA VAL A 120 -2.88 -13.04 -0.84
C VAL A 120 -2.99 -12.44 -2.24
N PHE A 121 -3.32 -11.15 -2.37
CA PHE A 121 -3.39 -10.46 -3.67
C PHE A 121 -2.08 -10.53 -4.46
N VAL A 122 -0.93 -10.45 -3.80
CA VAL A 122 0.39 -10.57 -4.44
C VAL A 122 0.77 -12.03 -4.75
N ILE A 123 0.46 -12.97 -3.86
CA ILE A 123 0.83 -14.39 -4.08
C ILE A 123 -0.12 -15.08 -5.05
N TYR A 124 -1.39 -14.67 -5.12
CA TYR A 124 -2.42 -15.32 -5.92
C TYR A 124 -2.06 -15.44 -7.41
N PRO A 125 -1.55 -14.41 -8.11
CA PRO A 125 -1.12 -14.52 -9.50
C PRO A 125 0.00 -15.54 -9.74
N VAL A 126 0.85 -15.81 -8.75
CA VAL A 126 1.98 -16.75 -8.87
C VAL A 126 1.49 -18.14 -9.29
N PHE A 127 0.38 -18.60 -8.72
CA PHE A 127 -0.23 -19.89 -9.07
C PHE A 127 -0.59 -19.99 -10.56
N PHE A 128 -1.12 -18.91 -11.14
CA PHE A 128 -1.49 -18.88 -12.56
C PHE A 128 -0.26 -18.73 -13.45
N LEU A 129 0.71 -17.92 -13.05
CA LEU A 129 1.95 -17.71 -13.81
C LEU A 129 2.78 -18.99 -13.94
N ILE A 130 2.76 -19.90 -12.96
CA ILE A 130 3.42 -21.22 -13.06
C ILE A 130 2.89 -22.02 -14.25
N LYS A 131 1.59 -21.86 -14.60
CA LYS A 131 0.98 -22.54 -15.76
C LYS A 131 1.46 -21.97 -17.10
N LEU A 132 1.98 -20.74 -17.13
CA LEU A 132 2.57 -20.15 -18.33
C LEU A 132 3.98 -20.70 -18.59
N ASN A 133 4.84 -20.60 -17.59
CA ASN A 133 6.18 -21.20 -17.51
C ASN A 133 6.80 -20.88 -16.13
N LEU A 134 7.86 -21.60 -15.75
CA LEU A 134 8.54 -21.39 -14.46
C LEU A 134 9.26 -20.03 -14.34
N LEU A 135 9.61 -19.38 -15.45
CA LEU A 135 10.33 -18.10 -15.43
C LEU A 135 9.41 -16.92 -15.08
N SER A 136 8.15 -16.98 -15.50
CA SER A 136 7.13 -15.95 -15.29
C SER A 136 6.87 -15.61 -13.80
N PRO A 137 6.63 -16.58 -12.89
CA PRO A 137 6.45 -16.28 -11.47
C PRO A 137 7.72 -15.72 -10.83
N LEU A 138 8.91 -16.17 -11.25
CA LEU A 138 10.19 -15.63 -10.75
C LEU A 138 10.36 -14.16 -11.13
N LEU A 139 10.12 -13.82 -12.41
CA LEU A 139 10.19 -12.44 -12.88
C LEU A 139 9.16 -11.55 -12.17
N TYR A 140 7.93 -12.03 -12.00
CA TYR A 140 6.88 -11.32 -11.26
C TYR A 140 7.27 -11.02 -9.80
N LEU A 141 7.78 -12.04 -9.08
CA LEU A 141 8.21 -11.87 -7.69
C LEU A 141 9.41 -10.92 -7.59
N LEU A 142 10.36 -11.02 -8.51
CA LEU A 142 11.51 -10.11 -8.57
C LEU A 142 11.07 -8.66 -8.79
N LEU A 143 10.19 -8.40 -9.77
CA LEU A 143 9.67 -7.06 -10.03
C LEU A 143 8.88 -6.51 -8.83
N THR A 144 8.06 -7.35 -8.21
CA THR A 144 7.30 -6.99 -7.01
C THR A 144 8.24 -6.65 -5.84
N LEU A 145 9.30 -7.43 -5.65
CA LEU A 145 10.30 -7.18 -4.62
C LEU A 145 11.07 -5.89 -4.87
N VAL A 146 11.56 -5.66 -6.09
CA VAL A 146 12.23 -4.42 -6.49
C VAL A 146 11.34 -3.21 -6.24
N TYR A 147 10.05 -3.32 -6.57
CA TYR A 147 9.09 -2.27 -6.31
C TYR A 147 8.87 -2.05 -4.80
N ILE A 148 8.70 -3.10 -4.00
CA ILE A 148 8.54 -3.00 -2.54
C ILE A 148 9.75 -2.30 -1.91
N ILE A 149 10.96 -2.70 -2.29
CA ILE A 149 12.21 -2.08 -1.81
C ILE A 149 12.26 -0.60 -2.23
N SER A 150 12.00 -0.30 -3.51
CA SER A 150 11.99 1.07 -4.02
C SER A 150 10.98 1.94 -3.28
N PHE A 151 9.80 1.38 -2.99
CA PHE A 151 8.75 2.04 -2.24
C PHE A 151 9.19 2.37 -0.80
N PHE A 152 9.72 1.37 -0.07
CA PHE A 152 10.19 1.57 1.30
C PHE A 152 11.43 2.46 1.41
N SER A 153 12.27 2.49 0.39
CA SER A 153 13.50 3.28 0.37
C SER A 153 13.28 4.71 -0.11
N LEU A 154 12.39 4.96 -1.07
CA LEU A 154 12.25 6.26 -1.73
C LEU A 154 11.01 7.03 -1.27
N ILE A 155 9.88 6.34 -1.05
CA ILE A 155 8.58 6.98 -0.82
C ILE A 155 8.26 7.02 0.69
N CYS A 156 8.39 5.89 1.36
CA CYS A 156 8.03 5.75 2.78
C CYS A 156 8.75 6.74 3.73
N PRO A 157 10.05 7.07 3.57
CA PRO A 157 10.77 7.99 4.46
C PRO A 157 10.25 9.44 4.41
N GLY A 158 9.64 9.84 3.28
CA GLY A 158 9.06 11.16 3.13
C GLY A 158 7.70 11.32 3.80
N CYS A 159 7.08 10.23 4.25
CA CYS A 159 5.73 10.24 4.79
C CYS A 159 5.64 10.94 6.16
N ALA A 160 4.67 11.82 6.36
CA ALA A 160 4.46 12.57 7.61
C ALA A 160 4.23 11.66 8.83
N ILE A 161 3.62 10.49 8.62
CA ILE A 161 3.32 9.51 9.67
C ILE A 161 4.35 8.35 9.71
N VAL A 162 5.53 8.52 9.08
CA VAL A 162 6.60 7.51 9.07
C VAL A 162 7.00 7.08 10.48
N LYS A 163 6.81 7.96 11.48
CA LYS A 163 7.16 7.69 12.87
C LYS A 163 6.29 6.63 13.54
N ILE A 164 5.03 6.53 13.13
CA ILE A 164 3.98 5.78 13.81
C ILE A 164 3.43 4.61 12.97
N CYS A 165 3.48 4.71 11.63
CA CYS A 165 3.00 3.64 10.76
C CYS A 165 3.99 2.46 10.73
N PRO A 166 3.52 1.19 10.83
CA PRO A 166 4.39 0.01 10.79
C PRO A 166 5.36 0.01 9.60
N GLY A 167 4.88 0.38 8.41
CA GLY A 167 5.73 0.49 7.22
C GLY A 167 6.81 1.56 7.33
N GLY A 168 6.52 2.68 7.99
CA GLY A 168 7.49 3.76 8.22
C GLY A 168 8.51 3.42 9.30
N VAL A 169 8.11 2.67 10.33
CA VAL A 169 9.03 2.09 11.31
C VAL A 169 9.98 1.11 10.62
N PHE A 170 9.45 0.23 9.77
CA PHE A 170 10.24 -0.71 8.99
C PHE A 170 11.22 -0.02 8.03
N SER A 171 10.75 0.96 7.25
CA SER A 171 11.58 1.77 6.34
C SER A 171 12.75 2.45 7.07
N ARG A 172 12.51 3.05 8.24
CA ARG A 172 13.56 3.68 9.03
C ARG A 172 14.55 2.68 9.62
N LYS A 173 14.09 1.47 9.95
CA LYS A 173 14.99 0.40 10.43
C LYS A 173 15.96 -0.02 9.32
N ILE A 174 15.47 -0.18 8.09
CA ILE A 174 16.31 -0.47 6.91
C ILE A 174 17.33 0.65 6.69
N ARG A 175 16.88 1.91 6.61
CA ARG A 175 17.78 3.05 6.36
C ARG A 175 18.80 3.33 7.46
N LYS A 176 18.49 2.99 8.72
CA LYS A 176 19.47 3.13 9.81
C LYS A 176 20.66 2.18 9.64
N CYS A 177 20.49 1.06 8.93
CA CYS A 177 21.60 0.18 8.57
C CYS A 177 22.47 0.76 7.44
N ASP A 178 22.00 1.74 6.67
CA ASP A 178 22.77 2.38 5.59
C ASP A 178 23.71 3.51 6.09
N ASN A 179 23.56 3.95 7.35
CA ASN A 179 24.39 4.99 7.98
C ASN A 179 25.36 4.42 9.04
N LEU A 180 25.59 3.11 9.04
CA LEU A 180 26.61 2.40 9.83
C LEU A 180 27.63 1.80 8.88
#